data_AF-A0A2D8SAE8-F1
#
_entry.id   AF-A0A2D8SAE8-F1
#
_cell.length_a   1.000
_cell.length_b   1.000
_cell.length_c   1.000
_cell.angle_alpha   90.00
_cell.angle_beta   90.00
_cell.angle_gamma   90.00
#
_symmetry.space_group_name_H-M   'P 1'
#
loop_
_entity.id
_entity.type
_entity.pdbx_description
1 polymer ?
#
loop_
_entity_poly.entity_id
_entity_poly.type
_entity_poly.pdbx_seq_one_letter_code
_entity_poly.pdbx_strand_id
1 'polypeptide(L)'
;MSLYKEYIKQIDDRKKLGLSPKPIDDGLLLEEIISQIKDIKHEARKASIDFFIYNVIPGTTTAAYVKANFLKDIIDETYYLEEISPDFAFELLSHMKGGPSIETLIDFALSTNPLNSKKAADILKTQVYLYEADMDKLEIAYNQGNKVAEDILISYSNAEFFTQLPELDEEIKVVTYVAGIGDISTDFLSPGGDAHSRSDRELHGQSMFEHNTNLQNELLALKEQHPDKIVMLIADKGTMGVGSSRMSG
;
A
#
# COMPACT_ATOMS: atom_id res chain seq x y z
N MET A 1 27.19 10.35 1.16
CA MET A 1 26.65 10.33 -0.21
C MET A 1 25.15 10.55 -0.09
N SER A 2 24.50 11.29 -1.00
CA SER A 2 23.07 11.61 -0.84
C SER A 2 22.25 10.33 -1.01
N LEU A 3 21.32 10.05 -0.08
CA LEU A 3 20.47 8.85 -0.12
C LEU A 3 19.60 8.87 -1.37
N TYR A 4 19.14 10.06 -1.77
CA TYR A 4 18.39 10.24 -3.01
C TYR A 4 19.20 9.80 -4.24
N LYS A 5 20.49 10.16 -4.33
CA LYS A 5 21.33 9.73 -5.47
C LYS A 5 21.54 8.22 -5.51
N GLU A 6 21.69 7.59 -4.35
CA GLU A 6 21.78 6.14 -4.24
C GLU A 6 20.46 5.47 -4.67
N TYR A 7 19.34 6.07 -4.29
CA TYR A 7 18.01 5.63 -4.69
C TYR A 7 17.78 5.74 -6.21
N ILE A 8 18.14 6.87 -6.83
CA ILE A 8 18.08 7.03 -8.30
C ILE A 8 18.96 6.00 -9.01
N LYS A 9 20.18 5.77 -8.51
CA LYS A 9 21.06 4.73 -9.07
C LYS A 9 20.41 3.35 -8.97
N GLN A 10 19.78 3.03 -7.84
CA GLN A 10 19.04 1.77 -7.68
C GLN A 10 17.89 1.66 -8.67
N ILE A 11 17.14 2.74 -8.91
CA ILE A 11 16.07 2.77 -9.92
C ILE A 11 16.63 2.47 -11.31
N ASP A 12 17.72 3.11 -11.71
CA ASP A 12 18.35 2.88 -13.01
C ASP A 12 18.84 1.44 -13.17
N ASP A 13 19.40 0.85 -12.12
CA ASP A 13 19.83 -0.55 -12.14
C ASP A 13 18.65 -1.52 -12.21
N ARG A 14 17.53 -1.22 -11.52
CA ARG A 14 16.30 -2.01 -11.56
C ARG A 14 15.59 -1.92 -12.90
N LYS A 15 15.59 -0.74 -13.53
CA LYS A 15 15.00 -0.53 -14.85
C LYS A 15 15.65 -1.41 -15.93
N LYS A 16 16.96 -1.70 -15.81
CA LYS A 16 17.66 -2.65 -16.71
C LYS A 16 17.13 -4.08 -16.60
N LEU A 17 16.49 -4.42 -15.48
CA LEU A 17 15.85 -5.71 -15.22
C LEU A 17 14.33 -5.68 -15.49
N GLY A 18 13.79 -4.57 -15.99
CA GLY A 18 12.35 -4.39 -16.19
C GLY A 18 11.55 -4.21 -14.88
N LEU A 19 12.20 -3.83 -13.78
CA LEU A 19 11.60 -3.67 -12.47
C LEU A 19 11.29 -2.20 -12.14
N SER A 20 10.19 -1.97 -11.43
CA SER A 20 9.80 -0.67 -10.85
C SER A 20 10.71 -0.28 -9.69
N PRO A 21 10.79 1.01 -9.30
CA PRO A 21 11.48 1.44 -8.09
C PRO A 21 11.09 0.62 -6.86
N LYS A 22 12.04 0.36 -5.96
CA LYS A 22 11.65 -0.19 -4.65
C LYS A 22 10.83 0.85 -3.89
N PRO A 23 9.76 0.43 -3.20
CA PRO A 23 9.06 1.30 -2.27
C PRO A 23 10.00 1.85 -1.18
N ILE A 24 9.76 3.08 -0.75
CA ILE A 24 10.56 3.81 0.25
C ILE A 24 10.03 3.47 1.64
N ASP A 25 10.85 2.81 2.44
CA ASP A 25 10.60 2.48 3.85
C ASP A 25 11.51 3.24 4.83
N ASP A 26 12.64 3.76 4.36
CA ASP A 26 13.58 4.54 5.15
C ASP A 26 13.17 6.02 5.31
N GLY A 27 13.00 6.44 6.56
CA GLY A 27 12.66 7.80 6.93
C GLY A 27 13.73 8.83 6.53
N LEU A 28 15.02 8.48 6.59
CA LEU A 28 16.09 9.43 6.23
C LEU A 28 16.06 9.78 4.75
N LEU A 29 15.86 8.79 3.88
CA LEU A 29 15.62 9.02 2.46
C LEU A 29 14.38 9.89 2.24
N LEU A 30 13.28 9.63 2.96
CA LEU A 30 12.06 10.42 2.78
C LEU A 30 12.21 11.87 3.29
N GLU A 31 12.93 12.10 4.37
CA GLU A 31 13.28 13.45 4.85
C GLU A 31 14.10 14.21 3.81
N GLU A 32 15.07 13.55 3.17
CA GLU A 32 15.84 14.13 2.07
C GLU A 32 14.92 14.49 0.88
N ILE A 33 13.99 13.60 0.51
CA ILE A 33 12.98 13.85 -0.52
C ILE A 33 12.11 15.06 -0.15
N ILE A 34 11.62 15.16 1.08
CA ILE A 34 10.80 16.30 1.54
C ILE A 34 11.60 17.60 1.53
N SER A 35 12.88 17.57 1.89
CA SER A 35 13.77 18.74 1.77
C SER A 35 13.86 19.24 0.33
N GLN A 36 13.95 18.32 -0.64
CA GLN A 36 13.92 18.67 -2.07
C GLN A 36 12.55 19.19 -2.53
N ILE A 37 11.45 18.70 -1.95
CA ILE A 37 10.10 19.23 -2.21
C ILE A 37 9.98 20.69 -1.74
N LYS A 38 10.59 21.01 -0.59
CA LYS A 38 10.60 22.34 0.03
C LYS A 38 11.46 23.34 -0.74
N ASP A 39 12.50 22.89 -1.43
CA ASP A 39 13.26 23.72 -2.37
C ASP A 39 12.55 23.80 -3.74
N ILE A 40 11.77 24.86 -3.93
CA ILE A 40 10.97 25.13 -5.15
C ILE A 40 11.81 25.06 -6.43
N LYS A 41 13.12 25.35 -6.35
CA LYS A 41 14.02 25.37 -7.52
C LYS A 41 14.83 24.08 -7.67
N HIS A 42 14.61 23.08 -6.83
CA HIS A 42 15.35 21.83 -6.89
C HIS A 42 15.04 21.08 -8.19
N GLU A 43 16.09 20.67 -8.90
CA GLU A 43 15.97 20.01 -10.21
C GLU A 43 15.12 18.73 -10.16
N ALA A 44 15.19 18.01 -9.04
CA ALA A 44 14.47 16.77 -8.83
C ALA A 44 13.08 16.96 -8.20
N ARG A 45 12.64 18.19 -7.88
CA ARG A 45 11.44 18.45 -7.08
C ARG A 45 10.21 17.68 -7.55
N LYS A 46 9.96 17.67 -8.86
CA LYS A 46 8.83 16.94 -9.46
C LYS A 46 8.88 15.44 -9.16
N ALA A 47 10.04 14.81 -9.37
CA ALA A 47 10.22 13.40 -9.07
C ALA A 47 10.10 13.12 -7.57
N SER A 48 10.61 14.02 -6.72
CA SER A 48 10.49 13.93 -5.26
C SER A 48 9.02 13.93 -4.81
N ILE A 49 8.19 14.78 -5.42
CA ILE A 49 6.74 14.80 -5.19
C ILE A 49 6.10 13.47 -5.63
N ASP A 50 6.42 12.97 -6.83
CA ASP A 50 5.89 11.69 -7.32
C ASP A 50 6.28 10.53 -6.39
N PHE A 51 7.53 10.47 -5.93
CA PHE A 51 7.98 9.46 -4.98
C PHE A 51 7.26 9.56 -3.63
N PHE A 52 7.07 10.78 -3.12
CA PHE A 52 6.35 11.02 -1.87
C PHE A 52 4.89 10.52 -1.98
N ILE A 53 4.21 10.84 -3.08
CA ILE A 53 2.80 10.47 -3.28
C ILE A 53 2.67 8.96 -3.46
N TYR A 54 3.41 8.37 -4.41
CA TYR A 54 3.12 7.03 -4.93
C TYR A 54 4.07 5.93 -4.44
N ASN A 55 5.21 6.26 -3.85
CA ASN A 55 6.29 5.31 -3.67
C ASN A 55 6.75 5.14 -2.22
N VAL A 56 6.01 5.64 -1.24
CA VAL A 56 6.27 5.41 0.20
C VAL A 56 5.46 4.21 0.69
N ILE A 57 6.11 3.28 1.39
CA ILE A 57 5.45 2.11 1.98
C ILE A 57 4.47 2.54 3.07
N PRO A 58 3.18 2.13 3.01
CA PRO A 58 2.21 2.36 4.08
C PRO A 58 2.48 1.48 5.32
N GLY A 59 1.81 1.75 6.44
CA GLY A 59 2.01 1.00 7.69
C GLY A 59 2.96 1.71 8.65
N THR A 60 3.87 0.97 9.29
CA THR A 60 4.65 1.44 10.46
C THR A 60 6.15 1.64 10.17
N THR A 61 6.53 1.84 8.91
CA THR A 61 7.93 2.11 8.54
C THR A 61 8.34 3.53 8.98
N THR A 62 9.63 3.79 9.12
CA THR A 62 10.10 5.15 9.48
C THR A 62 9.71 6.17 8.41
N ALA A 63 9.70 5.80 7.13
CA ALA A 63 9.15 6.61 6.06
C ALA A 63 7.65 6.89 6.22
N ALA A 64 6.84 5.93 6.68
CA ALA A 64 5.41 6.17 6.92
C ALA A 64 5.19 7.23 8.02
N TYR A 65 5.98 7.21 9.11
CA TYR A 65 5.90 8.25 10.15
C TYR A 65 6.25 9.63 9.59
N VAL A 66 7.33 9.73 8.83
CA VAL A 66 7.76 10.98 8.17
C VAL A 66 6.68 11.49 7.20
N LYS A 67 6.08 10.58 6.41
CA LYS A 67 4.98 10.92 5.48
C LYS A 67 3.76 11.45 6.21
N ALA A 68 3.27 10.75 7.24
CA ALA A 68 2.09 11.17 8.00
C ALA A 68 2.28 12.56 8.62
N ASN A 69 3.45 12.82 9.21
CA ASN A 69 3.77 14.13 9.80
C ASN A 69 3.78 15.25 8.75
N PHE A 70 4.35 15.01 7.57
CA PHE A 70 4.35 16.04 6.52
C PHE A 70 2.95 16.26 5.92
N LEU A 71 2.11 15.22 5.82
CA LEU A 71 0.70 15.36 5.45
C LEU A 71 -0.08 16.14 6.51
N LYS A 72 0.20 15.93 7.79
CA LYS A 72 -0.36 16.71 8.90
C LYS A 72 -0.04 18.19 8.75
N ASP A 73 1.22 18.55 8.48
CA ASP A 73 1.63 19.95 8.22
C ASP A 73 0.85 20.59 7.05
N ILE A 74 0.55 19.82 6.01
CA ILE A 74 -0.24 20.30 4.86
C ILE A 74 -1.70 20.52 5.25
N ILE A 75 -2.30 19.61 6.03
CA ILE A 75 -3.69 19.70 6.47
C ILE A 75 -3.91 20.84 7.48
N ASP A 76 -2.93 21.06 8.36
CA ASP A 76 -2.91 22.18 9.32
C ASP A 76 -2.56 23.52 8.66
N GLU A 77 -2.30 23.53 7.35
CA GLU A 77 -1.88 24.70 6.56
C GLU A 77 -0.59 25.35 7.09
N THR A 78 0.22 24.62 7.87
CA THR A 78 1.54 25.07 8.35
C THR A 78 2.60 24.98 7.26
N TYR A 79 2.35 24.14 6.25
CA TYR A 79 3.13 24.08 5.01
C TYR A 79 2.22 24.00 3.77
N TYR A 80 2.39 24.93 2.84
CA TYR A 80 1.64 24.93 1.59
C TYR A 80 2.40 24.21 0.46
N LEU A 81 1.73 23.29 -0.22
CA LEU A 81 2.23 22.58 -1.39
C LEU A 81 1.17 22.58 -2.49
N GLU A 82 1.44 23.22 -3.63
CA GLU A 82 0.46 23.33 -4.72
C GLU A 82 0.00 21.96 -5.24
N GLU A 83 0.92 21.00 -5.28
CA GLU A 83 0.65 19.64 -5.77
C GLU A 83 -0.13 18.77 -4.77
N ILE A 84 -0.21 19.17 -3.50
CA ILE A 84 -0.92 18.41 -2.45
C ILE A 84 -1.78 19.38 -1.64
N SER A 85 -3.05 19.46 -2.02
CA SER A 85 -4.06 20.17 -1.23
C SER A 85 -4.34 19.46 0.10
N PRO A 86 -4.90 20.14 1.12
CA PRO A 86 -5.37 19.49 2.35
C PRO A 86 -6.31 18.30 2.09
N ASP A 87 -7.18 18.41 1.09
CA ASP A 87 -8.11 17.36 0.69
C ASP A 87 -7.37 16.13 0.15
N PHE A 88 -6.38 16.36 -0.70
CA PHE A 88 -5.55 15.28 -1.22
C PHE A 88 -4.64 14.69 -0.12
N ALA A 89 -4.18 15.49 0.84
CA ALA A 89 -3.42 14.97 1.97
C ALA A 89 -4.25 14.01 2.85
N PHE A 90 -5.54 14.29 3.06
CA PHE A 90 -6.46 13.35 3.70
C PHE A 90 -6.63 12.06 2.90
N GLU A 91 -6.76 12.14 1.57
CA GLU A 91 -6.80 10.97 0.69
C GLU A 91 -5.52 10.13 0.83
N LEU A 92 -4.34 10.77 0.84
CA LEU A 92 -3.06 10.08 1.04
C LEU A 92 -2.95 9.41 2.41
N LEU A 93 -3.44 10.04 3.49
CA LEU A 93 -3.53 9.39 4.80
C LEU A 93 -4.43 8.15 4.76
N SER A 94 -5.56 8.19 4.05
CA SER A 94 -6.46 7.04 3.92
C SER A 94 -5.80 5.82 3.27
N HIS A 95 -4.85 6.05 2.35
CA HIS A 95 -4.11 4.99 1.66
C HIS A 95 -2.98 4.38 2.50
N MET A 96 -2.61 5.01 3.61
CA MET A 96 -1.58 4.50 4.51
C MET A 96 -2.09 3.40 5.45
N LYS A 97 -3.41 3.28 5.60
CA LYS A 97 -4.16 2.16 6.20
C LYS A 97 -3.81 1.78 7.64
N GLY A 98 -2.87 2.40 8.32
CA GLY A 98 -2.45 1.96 9.65
C GLY A 98 -1.36 2.80 10.28
N GLY A 99 -1.05 2.51 11.54
CA GLY A 99 0.05 3.14 12.29
C GLY A 99 -0.08 4.67 12.36
N PRO A 100 0.94 5.44 11.96
CA PRO A 100 0.95 6.90 12.11
C PRO A 100 -0.18 7.62 11.37
N SER A 101 -0.73 7.02 10.32
CA SER A 101 -1.89 7.60 9.64
C SER A 101 -3.16 7.56 10.48
N ILE A 102 -3.38 6.49 11.24
CA ILE A 102 -4.53 6.35 12.13
C ILE A 102 -4.42 7.33 13.29
N GLU A 103 -3.23 7.44 13.89
CA GLU A 103 -2.98 8.44 14.93
C GLU A 103 -3.28 9.86 14.42
N THR A 104 -2.78 10.21 13.23
CA THR A 104 -3.03 11.53 12.63
C THR A 104 -4.51 11.77 12.34
N LEU A 105 -5.21 10.76 11.83
CA LEU A 105 -6.65 10.86 11.56
C LEU A 105 -7.47 11.01 12.85
N ILE A 106 -7.10 10.32 13.94
CA ILE A 106 -7.78 10.47 15.24
C ILE A 106 -7.55 11.88 15.78
N ASP A 107 -6.32 12.40 15.74
CA ASP A 107 -6.03 13.78 16.14
C ASP A 107 -6.93 14.78 15.39
N PHE A 108 -7.06 14.62 14.06
CA PHE A 108 -7.93 15.49 13.26
C PHE A 108 -9.41 15.29 13.55
N ALA A 109 -9.87 14.05 13.68
CA ALA A 109 -11.27 13.74 13.98
C ALA A 109 -11.71 14.36 15.31
N LEU A 110 -10.82 14.39 16.30
CA LEU A 110 -11.06 14.98 17.61
C LEU A 110 -10.72 16.48 17.71
N SER A 111 -10.26 17.10 16.61
CA SER A 111 -9.90 18.52 16.56
C SER A 111 -11.12 19.44 16.59
N THR A 112 -10.88 20.73 16.84
CA THR A 112 -11.93 21.76 16.88
C THR A 112 -12.30 22.30 15.51
N ASN A 113 -11.55 22.00 14.45
CA ASN A 113 -11.88 22.40 13.08
C ASN A 113 -12.95 21.45 12.51
N PRO A 114 -14.21 21.90 12.30
CA PRO A 114 -15.30 21.01 11.92
C PRO A 114 -15.10 20.35 10.55
N LEU A 115 -14.39 21.02 9.62
CA LEU A 115 -14.14 20.49 8.29
C LEU A 115 -13.13 19.33 8.34
N ASN A 116 -11.99 19.56 9.00
CA ASN A 116 -10.94 18.55 9.16
C ASN A 116 -11.45 17.37 10.02
N SER A 117 -12.18 17.68 11.10
CA SER A 117 -12.79 16.69 11.97
C SER A 117 -13.73 15.76 11.22
N LYS A 118 -14.65 16.31 10.42
CA LYS A 118 -15.58 15.50 9.62
C LYS A 118 -14.83 14.61 8.61
N LYS A 119 -13.89 15.17 7.85
CA LYS A 119 -13.13 14.41 6.84
C LYS A 119 -12.35 13.25 7.46
N ALA A 120 -11.67 13.51 8.57
CA ALA A 120 -10.91 12.50 9.26
C ALA A 120 -11.81 11.39 9.84
N ALA A 121 -12.97 11.76 10.40
CA ALA A 121 -13.95 10.80 10.89
C ALA A 121 -14.52 9.93 9.77
N ASP A 122 -14.90 10.52 8.64
CA ASP A 122 -15.41 9.79 7.47
C ASP A 122 -14.36 8.79 6.95
N ILE A 123 -13.08 9.19 6.93
CA ILE A 123 -11.98 8.27 6.58
C ILE A 123 -11.83 7.17 7.62
N LEU A 124 -11.79 7.50 8.92
CA LEU A 124 -11.61 6.52 10.00
C LEU A 124 -12.67 5.42 9.97
N LYS A 125 -13.92 5.74 9.65
CA LYS A 125 -15.02 4.75 9.51
C LYS A 125 -14.78 3.68 8.44
N THR A 126 -13.82 3.90 7.54
CA THR A 126 -13.42 2.94 6.50
C THR A 126 -12.13 2.17 6.86
N GLN A 127 -11.47 2.52 7.96
CA GLN A 127 -10.21 1.90 8.39
C GLN A 127 -10.46 0.72 9.33
N VAL A 128 -9.53 -0.24 9.36
CA VAL A 128 -9.65 -1.46 10.18
C VAL A 128 -8.42 -1.78 11.02
N TYR A 129 -7.30 -1.07 10.83
CA TYR A 129 -6.08 -1.26 11.60
C TYR A 129 -5.96 -0.25 12.75
N LEU A 130 -7.02 -0.16 13.55
CA LEU A 130 -7.03 0.57 14.83
C LEU A 130 -6.65 -0.41 15.92
N TYR A 131 -5.64 -0.06 16.72
CA TYR A 131 -5.17 -0.90 17.81
C TYR A 131 -5.63 -0.33 19.17
N GLU A 132 -5.24 -0.99 20.25
CA GLU A 132 -5.66 -0.65 21.63
C GLU A 132 -5.45 0.84 21.95
N ALA A 133 -4.27 1.40 21.68
CA ALA A 133 -4.00 2.80 21.93
C ALA A 133 -4.87 3.78 21.11
N ASP A 134 -5.28 3.38 19.89
CA ASP A 134 -6.17 4.18 19.04
C ASP A 134 -7.61 4.15 19.58
N MET A 135 -8.05 2.96 20.01
CA MET A 135 -9.36 2.77 20.64
C MET A 135 -9.45 3.49 21.99
N ASP A 136 -8.40 3.48 22.79
CA ASP A 136 -8.33 4.20 24.07
C ASP A 136 -8.51 5.72 23.87
N LYS A 137 -7.88 6.30 22.83
CA LYS A 137 -8.06 7.72 22.48
C LYS A 137 -9.53 8.03 22.14
N LEU A 138 -10.17 7.17 21.36
CA LEU A 138 -11.60 7.31 21.01
C LEU A 138 -12.51 7.13 22.23
N GLU A 139 -12.21 6.17 23.11
CA GLU A 139 -12.96 5.94 24.35
C GLU A 139 -12.88 7.14 25.29
N ILE A 140 -11.68 7.69 25.50
CA ILE A 140 -11.49 8.89 26.33
C ILE A 140 -12.32 10.05 25.78
N ALA A 141 -12.28 10.28 24.47
CA ALA A 141 -13.05 11.35 23.84
C ALA A 141 -14.57 11.12 23.94
N TYR A 142 -15.02 9.87 23.74
CA TYR A 142 -16.41 9.48 23.90
C TYR A 142 -16.92 9.74 25.33
N ASN A 143 -16.15 9.32 26.34
CA ASN A 143 -16.47 9.53 27.76
C ASN A 143 -16.47 11.01 28.15
N GLN A 144 -15.78 11.87 27.39
CA GLN A 144 -15.82 13.34 27.53
C GLN A 144 -17.01 13.98 26.76
N GLY A 145 -17.84 13.19 26.10
CA GLY A 145 -19.01 13.66 25.35
C GLY A 145 -18.71 14.13 23.93
N ASN A 146 -17.56 13.76 23.35
CA ASN A 146 -17.24 14.09 21.96
C ASN A 146 -18.16 13.35 20.99
N LYS A 147 -18.98 14.11 20.24
CA LYS A 147 -19.95 13.56 19.29
C LYS A 147 -19.34 12.89 18.07
N VAL A 148 -18.14 13.29 17.67
CA VAL A 148 -17.42 12.67 16.55
C VAL A 148 -16.88 11.31 16.97
N ALA A 149 -16.36 11.19 18.20
CA ALA A 149 -15.95 9.91 18.76
C ALA A 149 -17.14 8.94 18.88
N GLU A 150 -18.28 9.41 19.40
CA GLU A 150 -19.53 8.63 19.45
C GLU A 150 -19.94 8.11 18.06
N ASP A 151 -19.94 8.99 17.05
CA ASP A 151 -20.30 8.65 15.67
C ASP A 151 -19.34 7.63 15.03
N ILE A 152 -18.03 7.76 15.27
CA ILE A 152 -17.04 6.75 14.84
C ILE A 152 -17.32 5.41 15.52
N LEU A 153 -17.49 5.37 16.84
CA LEU A 153 -17.71 4.13 17.58
C LEU A 153 -19.02 3.44 17.18
N ILE A 154 -20.09 4.19 16.92
CA ILE A 154 -21.36 3.65 16.40
C ILE A 154 -21.15 3.02 15.02
N SER A 155 -20.46 3.71 14.11
CA SER A 155 -20.15 3.18 12.77
C SER A 155 -19.38 1.86 12.84
N TYR A 156 -18.41 1.77 13.75
CA TYR A 156 -17.65 0.54 14.00
C TYR A 156 -18.52 -0.56 14.62
N SER A 157 -19.39 -0.23 15.57
CA SER A 157 -20.35 -1.18 16.16
C SER A 157 -21.33 -1.72 15.11
N ASN A 158 -21.67 -0.94 14.10
CA ASN A 158 -22.50 -1.34 12.96
C ASN A 158 -21.69 -2.05 11.85
N ALA A 159 -20.37 -2.19 12.03
CA ALA A 159 -19.44 -2.73 11.05
C ALA A 159 -19.54 -2.06 9.67
N GLU A 160 -19.73 -0.73 9.63
CA GLU A 160 -19.89 0.02 8.37
C GLU A 160 -18.64 -0.07 7.46
N PHE A 161 -17.45 -0.23 8.04
CA PHE A 161 -16.21 -0.53 7.30
C PHE A 161 -16.32 -1.80 6.43
N PHE A 162 -17.25 -2.71 6.74
CA PHE A 162 -17.50 -3.95 6.00
C PHE A 162 -18.84 -3.90 5.26
N THR A 163 -19.92 -3.50 5.92
CA THR A 163 -21.28 -3.54 5.35
C THR A 163 -21.51 -2.50 4.25
N GLN A 164 -20.65 -1.49 4.13
CA GLN A 164 -20.68 -0.50 3.04
C GLN A 164 -19.71 -0.84 1.88
N LEU A 165 -19.01 -1.98 1.94
CA LEU A 165 -18.22 -2.44 0.79
C LEU A 165 -19.14 -2.82 -0.37
N PRO A 166 -18.71 -2.64 -1.63
CA PRO A 166 -19.46 -3.12 -2.78
C PRO A 166 -19.75 -4.63 -2.66
N GLU A 167 -20.94 -5.05 -3.10
CA GLU A 167 -21.26 -6.48 -3.22
C GLU A 167 -20.31 -7.16 -4.22
N LEU A 168 -20.04 -8.44 -3.99
CA LEU A 168 -19.27 -9.25 -4.92
C LEU A 168 -20.10 -9.52 -6.18
N ASP A 169 -19.45 -9.50 -7.35
CA ASP A 169 -20.09 -9.90 -8.60
C ASP A 169 -20.63 -11.33 -8.50
N GLU A 170 -21.89 -11.55 -8.93
CA GLU A 170 -22.51 -12.88 -8.93
C GLU A 170 -21.79 -13.87 -9.87
N GLU A 171 -21.17 -13.37 -10.94
CA GLU A 171 -20.41 -14.15 -11.91
C GLU A 171 -18.97 -13.62 -12.03
N ILE A 172 -18.01 -14.53 -11.85
CA ILE A 172 -16.58 -14.25 -12.09
C ILE A 172 -16.14 -15.02 -13.33
N LYS A 173 -15.86 -14.29 -14.42
CA LYS A 173 -15.34 -14.90 -15.64
C LYS A 173 -13.89 -15.28 -15.48
N VAL A 174 -13.56 -16.55 -15.74
CA VAL A 174 -12.22 -17.08 -15.61
C VAL A 174 -11.71 -17.70 -16.92
N VAL A 175 -10.39 -17.66 -17.10
CA VAL A 175 -9.68 -18.48 -18.08
C VAL A 175 -8.62 -19.31 -17.35
N THR A 176 -8.55 -20.60 -17.63
CA THR A 176 -7.65 -21.51 -16.94
C THR A 176 -6.31 -21.64 -17.67
N TYR A 177 -5.21 -21.52 -16.93
CA TYR A 177 -3.88 -21.86 -17.40
C TYR A 177 -3.39 -23.12 -16.66
N VAL A 178 -3.08 -24.18 -17.41
CA VAL A 178 -2.54 -25.42 -16.85
C VAL A 178 -1.06 -25.20 -16.57
N ALA A 179 -0.71 -24.98 -15.30
CA ALA A 179 0.67 -24.72 -14.87
C ALA A 179 1.58 -25.96 -15.02
N GLY A 180 1.00 -27.15 -14.98
CA GLY A 180 1.68 -28.42 -15.25
C GLY A 180 0.76 -29.63 -15.03
N ILE A 181 1.29 -30.82 -15.31
CA ILE A 181 0.60 -32.11 -15.11
C ILE A 181 1.15 -32.77 -13.84
N GLY A 182 0.26 -33.24 -12.96
CA GLY A 182 0.59 -33.77 -11.65
C GLY A 182 0.57 -32.68 -10.57
N ASP A 183 1.12 -32.99 -9.39
CA ASP A 183 1.15 -32.03 -8.29
C ASP A 183 2.10 -30.87 -8.59
N ILE A 184 1.62 -29.64 -8.37
CA ILE A 184 2.38 -28.42 -8.52
C ILE A 184 2.82 -27.95 -7.13
N SER A 185 4.13 -27.92 -6.90
CA SER A 185 4.69 -27.54 -5.61
C SER A 185 4.80 -26.03 -5.44
N THR A 186 4.85 -25.56 -4.20
CA THR A 186 5.18 -24.15 -3.93
C THR A 186 6.63 -23.79 -4.33
N ASP A 187 7.52 -24.78 -4.46
CA ASP A 187 8.86 -24.56 -5.03
C ASP A 187 8.82 -24.29 -6.54
N PHE A 188 7.87 -24.87 -7.28
CA PHE A 188 7.70 -24.58 -8.70
C PHE A 188 7.26 -23.11 -8.93
N LEU A 189 6.42 -22.58 -8.05
CA LEU A 189 5.92 -21.20 -8.13
C LEU A 189 6.85 -20.19 -7.47
N SER A 190 7.58 -20.58 -6.44
CA SER A 190 8.53 -19.74 -5.68
C SER A 190 9.73 -20.60 -5.26
N PRO A 191 10.77 -20.73 -6.09
CA PRO A 191 11.91 -21.60 -5.79
C PRO A 191 12.62 -21.28 -4.46
N GLY A 192 13.07 -22.32 -3.76
CA GLY A 192 13.78 -22.16 -2.48
C GLY A 192 15.10 -21.40 -2.59
N GLY A 193 15.80 -21.52 -3.73
CA GLY A 193 17.07 -20.81 -4.00
C GLY A 193 16.90 -19.28 -4.08
N ASP A 194 15.69 -18.82 -4.41
CA ASP A 194 15.35 -17.41 -4.57
C ASP A 194 14.72 -16.80 -3.31
N ALA A 195 14.88 -17.46 -2.15
CA ALA A 195 14.31 -16.97 -0.89
C ALA A 195 14.76 -15.54 -0.52
N HIS A 196 15.96 -15.14 -0.97
CA HIS A 196 16.53 -13.82 -0.73
C HIS A 196 15.77 -12.68 -1.45
N SER A 197 15.01 -12.97 -2.52
CA SER A 197 14.25 -11.96 -3.28
C SER A 197 12.79 -11.85 -2.86
N ARG A 198 12.28 -12.72 -1.98
CA ARG A 198 10.85 -12.84 -1.63
C ARG A 198 10.17 -11.56 -1.15
N SER A 199 10.90 -10.66 -0.49
CA SER A 199 10.37 -9.37 -0.04
C SER A 199 10.18 -8.36 -1.18
N ASP A 200 10.79 -8.60 -2.34
CA ASP A 200 10.68 -7.81 -3.56
C ASP A 200 9.81 -8.56 -4.57
N ARG A 201 8.50 -8.31 -4.53
CA ARG A 201 7.50 -9.09 -5.29
C ARG A 201 7.74 -9.11 -6.80
N GLU A 202 8.18 -7.99 -7.38
CA GLU A 202 8.45 -7.92 -8.82
C GLU A 202 9.69 -8.74 -9.18
N LEU A 203 10.76 -8.62 -8.39
CA LEU A 203 11.98 -9.40 -8.60
C LEU A 203 11.71 -10.90 -8.39
N HIS A 204 11.02 -11.27 -7.31
CA HIS A 204 10.72 -12.66 -7.02
C HIS A 204 9.75 -13.27 -8.04
N GLY A 205 8.81 -12.48 -8.57
CA GLY A 205 7.88 -12.93 -9.61
C GLY A 205 8.58 -13.43 -10.87
N GLN A 206 9.80 -12.97 -11.17
CA GLN A 206 10.61 -13.48 -12.28
C GLN A 206 11.07 -14.94 -12.09
N SER A 207 11.02 -15.46 -10.86
CA SER A 207 11.35 -16.85 -10.54
C SER A 207 10.20 -17.84 -10.69
N MET A 208 8.98 -17.35 -10.94
CA MET A 208 7.78 -18.18 -11.11
C MET A 208 7.97 -19.22 -12.21
N PHE A 209 7.47 -20.44 -11.99
CA PHE A 209 7.69 -21.60 -12.87
C PHE A 209 9.17 -21.99 -12.98
N GLU A 210 9.91 -21.94 -11.86
CA GLU A 210 11.36 -22.21 -11.82
C GLU A 210 12.16 -21.40 -12.85
N HIS A 211 11.85 -20.11 -12.99
CA HIS A 211 12.44 -19.19 -13.98
C HIS A 211 12.15 -19.54 -15.45
N ASN A 212 11.14 -20.38 -15.72
CA ASN A 212 10.75 -20.73 -17.08
C ASN A 212 10.02 -19.58 -17.78
N THR A 213 10.80 -18.75 -18.47
CA THR A 213 10.32 -17.59 -19.22
C THR A 213 9.31 -17.93 -20.33
N ASN A 214 9.36 -19.14 -20.90
CA ASN A 214 8.36 -19.54 -21.89
C ASN A 214 6.98 -19.69 -21.25
N LEU A 215 6.89 -20.40 -20.11
CA LEU A 215 5.63 -20.55 -19.37
C LEU A 215 5.12 -19.20 -18.85
N GLN A 216 6.01 -18.31 -18.41
CA GLN A 216 5.64 -16.95 -18.02
C GLN A 216 5.04 -16.15 -19.20
N ASN A 217 5.67 -16.22 -20.37
CA ASN A 217 5.19 -15.53 -21.56
C ASN A 217 3.87 -16.12 -22.08
N GLU A 218 3.68 -17.44 -22.02
CA GLU A 218 2.41 -18.10 -22.34
C GLU A 218 1.28 -17.64 -21.42
N LEU A 219 1.55 -17.56 -20.11
CA LEU A 219 0.61 -17.04 -19.12
C LEU A 219 0.24 -15.57 -19.40
N LEU A 220 1.22 -14.73 -19.72
CA LEU A 220 1.00 -13.33 -20.06
C LEU A 220 0.19 -13.17 -21.36
N ALA A 221 0.51 -13.96 -22.39
CA ALA A 221 -0.23 -13.96 -23.65
C ALA A 221 -1.69 -14.40 -23.46
N LEU A 222 -1.95 -15.39 -22.59
CA LEU A 222 -3.31 -15.81 -22.25
C LEU A 222 -4.09 -14.67 -21.57
N LYS A 223 -3.45 -13.93 -20.65
CA LYS A 223 -4.04 -12.76 -20.00
C LYS A 223 -4.39 -11.66 -21.01
N GLU A 224 -3.51 -11.39 -21.95
CA GLU A 224 -3.74 -10.40 -23.02
C GLU A 224 -4.88 -10.81 -23.97
N GLN A 225 -5.04 -12.10 -24.25
CA GLN A 225 -6.14 -12.63 -25.07
C GLN A 225 -7.51 -12.56 -24.40
N HIS A 226 -7.55 -12.49 -23.06
CA HIS A 226 -8.77 -12.50 -22.26
C HIS A 226 -8.81 -11.35 -21.24
N PRO A 227 -8.84 -10.08 -21.70
CA PRO A 227 -8.80 -8.92 -20.80
C PRO A 227 -10.03 -8.79 -19.91
N ASP A 228 -11.15 -9.46 -20.24
CA ASP A 228 -12.38 -9.51 -19.45
C ASP A 228 -12.44 -10.67 -18.46
N LYS A 229 -11.36 -11.47 -18.32
CA LYS A 229 -11.33 -12.67 -17.46
C LYS A 229 -10.15 -12.67 -16.49
N ILE A 230 -10.37 -13.28 -15.34
CA ILE A 230 -9.31 -13.59 -14.39
C ILE A 230 -8.61 -14.87 -14.82
N VAL A 231 -7.27 -14.86 -14.84
CA VAL A 231 -6.50 -16.09 -15.10
C VAL A 231 -6.44 -16.93 -13.82
N MET A 232 -6.89 -18.19 -13.91
CA MET A 232 -6.82 -19.17 -12.84
C MET A 232 -5.77 -20.24 -13.17
N LEU A 233 -4.74 -20.34 -12.32
CA LEU A 233 -3.73 -21.39 -12.44
C LEU A 233 -4.28 -22.71 -11.91
N ILE A 234 -4.09 -23.79 -12.67
CA ILE A 234 -4.51 -25.14 -12.26
C ILE A 234 -3.40 -26.17 -12.50
N ALA A 235 -3.45 -27.24 -11.72
CA ALA A 235 -2.71 -28.47 -11.96
C ALA A 235 -3.61 -29.44 -12.74
N ASP A 236 -3.15 -29.98 -13.87
CA ASP A 236 -3.86 -31.07 -14.55
C ASP A 236 -3.52 -32.39 -13.87
N LYS A 237 -4.53 -33.19 -13.49
CA LYS A 237 -4.35 -34.49 -12.82
C LYS A 237 -3.50 -34.43 -11.54
N GLY A 238 -3.58 -33.34 -10.78
CA GLY A 238 -2.86 -33.20 -9.52
C GLY A 238 -3.38 -32.05 -8.66
N THR A 239 -2.59 -31.72 -7.63
CA THR A 239 -2.93 -30.74 -6.59
C THR A 239 -2.06 -29.50 -6.74
N MET A 240 -2.63 -28.31 -6.56
CA MET A 240 -1.89 -27.05 -6.50
C MET A 240 -1.35 -26.80 -5.07
N GLY A 241 -0.12 -26.29 -4.98
CA GLY A 241 0.45 -25.76 -3.73
C GLY A 241 0.97 -26.81 -2.76
N VAL A 242 1.38 -27.99 -3.24
CA VAL A 242 1.98 -29.01 -2.34
C VAL A 242 3.36 -28.58 -1.84
N GLY A 243 3.78 -29.11 -0.69
CA GLY A 243 5.10 -28.86 -0.13
C GLY A 243 5.08 -27.78 0.96
N SER A 244 6.05 -26.86 0.92
CA SER A 244 6.26 -25.92 2.02
C SER A 244 5.21 -24.81 2.10
N SER A 245 4.90 -24.39 3.33
CA SER A 245 4.12 -23.19 3.58
C SER A 245 4.98 -21.95 3.35
N ARG A 246 4.87 -21.36 2.16
CA ARG A 246 5.50 -20.08 1.82
C ARG A 246 4.47 -19.21 1.12
N MET A 247 4.29 -17.98 1.59
CA MET A 247 3.34 -17.02 0.99
C MET A 247 3.77 -16.54 -0.40
N SER A 248 5.04 -16.76 -0.77
CA SER A 248 5.61 -16.32 -2.05
C SER A 248 5.25 -17.21 -3.24
N GLY A 249 4.85 -18.47 -3.00
CA GLY A 249 4.43 -19.43 -4.02
C GLY A 249 2.93 -19.55 -4.05
#